data_AF-A0A2K9E409-F1
#
_entry.id   AF-A0A2K9E409-F1
#
_cell.length_a   1.000
_cell.length_b   1.000
_cell.length_c   1.000
_cell.angle_alpha   90.00
_cell.angle_beta   90.00
_cell.angle_gamma   90.00
#
_symmetry.space_group_name_H-M   'P 1'
#
loop_
_entity.id
_entity.type
_entity.pdbx_description
1 polymer ?
#
loop_
_entity_poly.entity_id
_entity_poly.type
_entity_poly.pdbx_seq_one_letter_code
_entity_poly.pdbx_strand_id
1 'polypeptide(L)'
;MEVKSEEKQMKYVIGDINKFAIQYILMPNPYDERGVIGQSWGRLDLWVSGKNLCQYKVGDTVNVYIWNLFYVIEWFCENLHHILGYDPFPLPVKGENTLELIQKADTFDIDEEDENYLWHHAKRTWIFRHTWFPNRGGSRLPSVYFRRVGENIEIAWNNNFYENKSIEFVHSKGVGVIPKKEFKGVVFAFLNNILDELDLKISERFQEDKKQLIELREKLKLLE
;
A
#
# COMPACT_ATOMS: atom_id res chain seq x y z
N MET A 1 9.72 10.18 -40.83
CA MET A 1 8.93 9.44 -39.83
C MET A 1 9.92 8.79 -38.89
N GLU A 2 10.25 9.46 -37.79
CA GLU A 2 11.07 8.87 -36.74
C GLU A 2 10.19 7.91 -35.94
N VAL A 3 10.53 6.63 -36.02
CA VAL A 3 10.00 5.61 -35.12
C VAL A 3 10.56 5.96 -33.74
N LYS A 4 9.71 6.51 -32.86
CA LYS A 4 10.02 6.60 -31.43
C LYS A 4 10.37 5.18 -30.98
N SER A 5 11.61 4.97 -30.57
CA SER A 5 12.03 3.73 -29.93
C SER A 5 11.11 3.50 -28.74
N GLU A 6 10.33 2.44 -28.75
CA GLU A 6 9.62 1.97 -27.56
C GLU A 6 10.69 1.59 -26.54
N GLU A 7 10.99 2.49 -25.60
CA GLU A 7 11.76 2.14 -24.42
C GLU A 7 11.01 1.00 -23.73
N LYS A 8 11.62 -0.19 -23.75
CA LYS A 8 11.07 -1.38 -23.11
C LYS A 8 10.99 -1.10 -21.61
N GLN A 9 9.79 -0.80 -21.12
CA GLN A 9 9.54 -0.57 -19.70
C GLN A 9 9.90 -1.84 -18.93
N MET A 10 10.82 -1.70 -17.98
CA MET A 10 11.29 -2.82 -17.17
C MET A 10 10.23 -3.18 -16.13
N LYS A 11 9.87 -4.45 -16.10
CA LYS A 11 8.92 -5.02 -15.15
C LYS A 11 9.68 -5.70 -14.03
N TYR A 12 9.41 -5.28 -12.79
CA TYR A 12 10.00 -5.86 -11.59
C TYR A 12 8.98 -6.75 -10.90
N VAL A 13 9.41 -7.95 -10.47
CA VAL A 13 8.61 -8.88 -9.68
C VAL A 13 9.48 -9.32 -8.50
N ILE A 14 9.04 -8.99 -7.29
CA ILE A 14 9.78 -9.21 -6.05
C ILE A 14 8.93 -10.11 -5.15
N GLY A 15 9.43 -11.31 -4.84
CA GLY A 15 8.69 -12.34 -4.10
C GLY A 15 8.12 -13.45 -4.98
N ASP A 16 7.18 -14.22 -4.43
CA ASP A 16 6.48 -15.33 -5.10
C ASP A 16 5.00 -14.99 -5.22
N ILE A 17 4.50 -14.86 -6.45
CA ILE A 17 3.11 -14.48 -6.73
C ILE A 17 2.10 -15.45 -6.11
N ASN A 18 2.48 -16.70 -5.88
CA ASN A 18 1.61 -17.72 -5.26
C ASN A 18 1.57 -17.60 -3.73
N LYS A 19 2.46 -16.81 -3.13
CA LYS A 19 2.55 -16.58 -1.68
C LYS A 19 2.38 -15.10 -1.34
N PHE A 20 3.42 -14.31 -1.57
CA PHE A 20 3.44 -12.88 -1.41
C PHE A 20 4.44 -12.27 -2.39
N ALA A 21 3.99 -11.31 -3.18
CA ALA A 21 4.85 -10.57 -4.09
C ALA A 21 4.36 -9.15 -4.33
N ILE A 22 5.30 -8.26 -4.63
CA ILE A 22 5.02 -6.93 -5.18
C ILE A 22 5.60 -6.90 -6.59
N GLN A 23 4.77 -6.52 -7.54
CA GLN A 23 5.17 -6.29 -8.92
C GLN A 23 4.91 -4.82 -9.28
N TYR A 24 5.83 -4.19 -9.98
CA TYR A 24 5.63 -2.82 -10.47
C TYR A 24 6.30 -2.57 -11.82
N ILE A 25 5.82 -1.51 -12.49
CA ILE A 25 6.38 -0.98 -13.74
C ILE A 25 6.31 0.55 -13.64
N LEU A 26 7.44 1.24 -13.81
CA LEU A 26 7.43 2.69 -13.98
C LEU A 26 7.09 3.03 -15.44
N MET A 27 6.21 4.00 -15.62
CA MET A 27 5.61 4.37 -16.90
C MET A 27 5.76 5.87 -17.12
N PRO A 28 5.78 6.36 -18.37
CA PRO A 28 5.68 7.79 -18.65
C PRO A 28 4.43 8.38 -18.00
N ASN A 29 4.60 9.47 -17.25
CA ASN A 29 3.48 10.19 -16.65
C ASN A 29 2.65 10.85 -17.77
N PRO A 30 1.33 10.60 -17.84
CA PRO A 30 0.46 11.22 -18.84
C PRO A 30 0.18 12.71 -18.57
N TYR A 31 0.65 13.25 -17.44
CA TYR A 31 0.49 14.63 -17.00
C TYR A 31 1.86 15.35 -16.94
N ASP A 32 1.87 16.69 -17.00
CA ASP A 32 3.11 17.50 -16.87
C ASP A 32 3.55 17.66 -15.39
N GLU A 33 3.35 16.61 -14.58
CA GLU A 33 3.89 16.54 -13.23
C GLU A 33 5.40 16.33 -13.31
N ARG A 34 6.13 16.97 -12.40
CA ARG A 34 7.59 16.95 -12.37
C ARG A 34 8.08 16.37 -11.05
N GLY A 35 9.39 16.21 -10.93
CA GLY A 35 9.99 15.73 -9.70
C GLY A 35 9.67 14.28 -9.40
N VAL A 36 9.71 13.91 -8.12
CA VAL A 36 9.44 12.52 -7.67
C VAL A 36 8.05 12.03 -8.08
N ILE A 37 7.03 12.89 -7.97
CA ILE A 37 5.66 12.56 -8.40
C ILE A 37 5.66 12.23 -9.89
N GLY A 38 6.20 13.13 -10.71
CA GLY A 38 6.33 12.93 -12.17
C GLY A 38 7.07 11.64 -12.56
N GLN A 39 8.11 11.26 -11.82
CA GLN A 39 8.91 10.05 -12.11
C GLN A 39 8.33 8.76 -11.53
N SER A 40 7.34 8.85 -10.63
CA SER A 40 6.76 7.69 -9.93
C SER A 40 5.50 7.13 -10.58
N TRP A 41 5.01 7.72 -11.67
CA TRP A 41 3.84 7.21 -12.37
C TRP A 41 4.10 5.77 -12.84
N GLY A 42 3.19 4.86 -12.52
CA GLY A 42 3.41 3.45 -12.79
C GLY A 42 2.28 2.53 -12.40
N ARG A 43 2.47 1.26 -12.74
CA ARG A 43 1.59 0.16 -12.37
C ARG A 43 2.11 -0.52 -11.10
N LEU A 44 1.20 -0.89 -10.20
CA LEU A 44 1.50 -1.71 -9.02
C LEU A 44 0.53 -2.90 -8.94
N ASP A 45 1.07 -4.09 -8.67
CA ASP A 45 0.30 -5.28 -8.36
C ASP A 45 0.78 -5.86 -7.02
N LEU A 46 -0.15 -5.99 -6.06
CA LEU A 46 0.09 -6.66 -4.79
C LEU A 46 -0.50 -8.07 -4.84
N TRP A 47 0.35 -9.08 -4.72
CA TRP A 47 -0.04 -10.48 -4.76
C TRP A 47 -0.08 -11.08 -3.36
N VAL A 48 -1.22 -11.71 -3.03
CA VAL A 48 -1.40 -12.48 -1.79
C VAL A 48 -2.05 -13.80 -2.14
N SER A 49 -1.36 -14.92 -1.90
CA SER A 49 -1.85 -16.27 -2.22
C SER A 49 -2.37 -16.43 -3.65
N GLY A 50 -1.64 -15.92 -4.65
CA GLY A 50 -2.05 -15.97 -6.06
C GLY A 50 -3.09 -14.94 -6.48
N LYS A 51 -3.56 -14.09 -5.56
CA LYS A 51 -4.58 -13.06 -5.83
C LYS A 51 -3.93 -11.70 -6.01
N ASN A 52 -4.14 -11.06 -7.15
CA ASN A 52 -3.72 -9.68 -7.36
C ASN A 52 -4.78 -8.72 -6.80
N LEU A 53 -4.47 -8.10 -5.66
CA LEU A 53 -5.40 -7.23 -4.95
C LEU A 53 -5.63 -5.87 -5.66
N CYS A 54 -4.78 -5.53 -6.63
CA CYS A 54 -4.88 -4.28 -7.40
C CYS A 54 -5.73 -4.41 -8.68
N GLN A 55 -6.31 -5.59 -8.95
CA GLN A 55 -7.19 -5.82 -10.09
C GLN A 55 -8.63 -5.42 -9.79
N TYR A 56 -9.23 -4.67 -10.70
CA TYR A 56 -10.63 -4.25 -10.61
C TYR A 56 -11.29 -4.23 -11.98
N LYS A 57 -12.62 -4.29 -12.00
CA LYS A 57 -13.45 -4.22 -13.19
C LYS A 57 -14.17 -2.88 -13.27
N VAL A 58 -14.35 -2.41 -14.49
CA VAL A 58 -15.29 -1.33 -14.84
C VAL A 58 -16.12 -1.86 -16.00
N GLY A 59 -17.38 -2.19 -15.73
CA GLY A 59 -18.17 -3.06 -16.62
C GLY A 59 -17.46 -4.41 -16.81
N ASP A 60 -17.33 -4.85 -18.07
CA ASP A 60 -16.69 -6.13 -18.40
C ASP A 60 -15.16 -6.05 -18.54
N THR A 61 -14.57 -4.85 -18.37
CA THR A 61 -13.13 -4.66 -18.57
C THR A 61 -12.37 -4.84 -17.26
N VAL A 62 -11.45 -5.82 -17.24
CA VAL A 62 -10.48 -5.98 -16.14
C VAL A 62 -9.36 -4.95 -16.32
N ASN A 63 -9.16 -4.14 -15.29
CA ASN A 63 -8.17 -3.10 -15.16
C ASN A 63 -7.18 -3.43 -14.04
N VAL A 64 -6.07 -2.70 -14.02
CA VAL A 64 -5.02 -2.79 -13.01
C VAL A 64 -4.75 -1.41 -12.42
N TYR A 65 -4.18 -1.37 -11.23
CA TYR A 65 -3.80 -0.12 -10.59
C TYR A 65 -2.67 0.58 -11.36
N ILE A 66 -2.90 1.80 -11.81
CA ILE A 66 -1.91 2.70 -12.40
C ILE A 66 -2.08 4.08 -11.76
N TRP A 67 -1.02 4.61 -11.15
CA TRP A 67 -0.99 5.93 -10.52
C TRP A 67 0.44 6.36 -10.16
N ASN A 68 0.58 7.50 -9.50
CA ASN A 68 1.82 7.89 -8.82
C ASN A 68 2.13 6.90 -7.68
N LEU A 69 3.11 6.02 -7.89
CA LEU A 69 3.49 4.98 -6.93
C LEU A 69 4.15 5.57 -5.68
N PHE A 70 4.62 6.81 -5.75
CA PHE A 70 5.24 7.51 -4.62
C PHE A 70 4.35 7.50 -3.37
N TYR A 71 3.04 7.63 -3.50
CA TYR A 71 2.15 7.60 -2.34
C TYR A 71 2.16 6.28 -1.57
N VAL A 72 2.33 5.16 -2.29
CA VAL A 72 2.44 3.83 -1.68
C VAL A 72 3.83 3.64 -1.06
N ILE A 73 4.88 4.12 -1.73
CA ILE A 73 6.27 4.06 -1.26
C ILE A 73 6.41 4.85 0.05
N GLU A 74 5.94 6.10 0.06
CA GLU A 74 5.95 6.97 1.22
C GLU A 74 5.18 6.33 2.37
N TRP A 75 3.96 5.85 2.12
CA TRP A 75 3.17 5.20 3.17
C TRP A 75 3.89 4.02 3.81
N PHE A 76 4.49 3.13 3.01
CA PHE A 76 5.26 2.02 3.57
C PHE A 76 6.45 2.53 4.40
N CYS A 77 7.27 3.44 3.87
CA CYS A 77 8.44 3.95 4.58
C CYS A 77 8.07 4.59 5.93
N GLU A 78 6.95 5.32 5.99
CA GLU A 78 6.47 5.91 7.24
C GLU A 78 5.90 4.89 8.23
N ASN A 79 5.25 3.82 7.76
CA ASN A 79 4.41 2.98 8.63
C ASN A 79 4.97 1.57 8.87
N LEU A 80 6.03 1.15 8.18
CA LEU A 80 6.54 -0.21 8.28
C LEU A 80 6.98 -0.59 9.69
N HIS A 81 7.43 0.38 10.49
CA HIS A 81 7.81 0.18 11.89
C HIS A 81 6.61 -0.22 12.77
N HIS A 82 5.41 0.30 12.51
CA HIS A 82 4.17 -0.12 13.17
C HIS A 82 3.77 -1.55 12.76
N ILE A 83 3.92 -1.87 11.47
CA ILE A 83 3.56 -3.18 10.91
C ILE A 83 4.51 -4.28 11.38
N LEU A 84 5.82 -4.01 11.44
CA LEU A 84 6.83 -4.99 11.87
C LEU A 84 7.03 -5.02 13.39
N GLY A 85 6.78 -3.90 14.06
CA GLY A 85 6.91 -3.73 15.51
C GLY A 85 5.78 -4.40 16.28
N TYR A 86 5.50 -3.89 17.47
CA TYR A 86 4.33 -4.28 18.26
C TYR A 86 3.37 -3.10 18.33
N ASP A 87 2.36 -3.10 17.47
CA ASP A 87 1.27 -2.11 17.43
C ASP A 87 -0.08 -2.85 17.29
N PRO A 88 -0.57 -3.46 18.37
CA PRO A 88 -1.81 -4.25 18.35
C PRO A 88 -3.03 -3.36 18.13
N PHE A 89 -4.14 -3.96 17.72
CA PHE A 89 -5.42 -3.23 17.65
C PHE A 89 -5.77 -2.66 19.03
N PRO A 90 -6.07 -1.35 19.16
CA PRO A 90 -6.02 -0.66 20.45
C PRO A 90 -7.29 -0.81 21.28
N LEU A 91 -8.38 -1.34 20.69
CA LEU A 91 -9.68 -1.40 21.33
C LEU A 91 -9.96 -2.79 21.92
N PRO A 92 -10.66 -2.88 23.07
CA PRO A 92 -10.94 -4.13 23.78
C PRO A 92 -12.06 -4.95 23.12
N VAL A 93 -11.95 -5.18 21.81
CA VAL A 93 -12.87 -6.00 21.02
C VAL A 93 -12.20 -7.31 20.61
N LYS A 94 -13.02 -8.35 20.41
CA LYS A 94 -12.55 -9.67 19.94
C LYS A 94 -12.90 -9.84 18.47
N GLY A 95 -11.98 -10.39 17.70
CA GLY A 95 -12.16 -10.74 16.29
C GLY A 95 -10.98 -11.56 15.79
N GLU A 96 -11.23 -12.46 14.85
CA GLU A 96 -10.20 -13.38 14.33
C GLU A 96 -9.23 -12.68 13.38
N ASN A 97 -9.68 -11.59 12.75
CA ASN A 97 -8.89 -10.80 11.80
C ASN A 97 -9.17 -9.30 11.91
N THR A 98 -8.37 -8.48 11.24
CA THR A 98 -8.50 -7.01 11.24
C THR A 98 -9.89 -6.54 10.81
N LEU A 99 -10.53 -7.19 9.84
CA LEU A 99 -11.86 -6.77 9.37
C LEU A 99 -12.92 -6.99 10.45
N GLU A 100 -12.86 -8.11 11.17
CA GLU A 100 -13.76 -8.39 12.29
C GLU A 100 -13.51 -7.44 13.47
N LEU A 101 -12.26 -7.15 13.79
CA LEU A 101 -11.92 -6.18 14.86
C LEU A 101 -12.49 -4.80 14.56
N ILE A 102 -12.30 -4.31 13.34
CA ILE A 102 -12.86 -3.02 12.90
C ILE A 102 -14.39 -3.07 12.98
N GLN A 103 -15.02 -4.12 12.43
CA GLN A 103 -16.47 -4.26 12.46
C GLN A 103 -17.02 -4.27 13.90
N LYS A 104 -16.40 -5.02 14.81
CA LYS A 104 -16.83 -5.07 16.22
C LYS A 104 -16.62 -3.74 16.92
N ALA A 105 -15.55 -3.02 16.59
CA ALA A 105 -15.31 -1.69 17.09
C ALA A 105 -16.29 -0.64 16.54
N ASP A 106 -16.85 -0.85 15.35
CA ASP A 106 -17.90 0.00 14.76
C ASP A 106 -19.28 -0.23 15.37
N THR A 107 -19.53 -1.42 15.94
CA THR A 107 -20.82 -1.77 16.56
C THR A 107 -20.93 -1.42 18.05
N PHE A 108 -19.84 -0.98 18.65
CA PHE A 108 -19.83 -0.62 20.07
C PHE A 108 -20.39 0.78 20.24
N ASP A 109 -21.40 0.91 21.11
CA ASP A 109 -22.07 2.17 21.40
C ASP A 109 -21.55 2.72 22.74
N ILE A 110 -21.15 3.98 22.76
CA ILE A 110 -20.57 4.65 23.92
C ILE A 110 -21.37 5.92 24.17
N ASP A 111 -22.08 5.91 25.30
CA ASP A 111 -22.95 7.02 25.70
C ASP A 111 -22.15 8.27 26.14
N GLU A 112 -20.96 8.07 26.70
CA GLU A 112 -20.12 9.15 27.22
C GLU A 112 -19.25 9.77 26.12
N GLU A 113 -19.34 11.09 25.94
CA GLU A 113 -18.79 11.78 24.75
C GLU A 113 -17.26 11.70 24.68
N ASP A 114 -16.57 11.81 25.81
CA ASP A 114 -15.10 11.77 25.88
C ASP A 114 -14.57 10.36 25.57
N GLU A 115 -15.16 9.32 26.14
CA GLU A 115 -14.89 7.91 25.83
C GLU A 115 -15.17 7.62 24.35
N ASN A 116 -16.26 8.15 23.79
CA ASN A 116 -16.61 7.98 22.39
C ASN A 116 -15.55 8.63 21.47
N TYR A 117 -15.11 9.85 21.82
CA TYR A 117 -14.02 10.53 21.12
C TYR A 117 -12.72 9.71 21.16
N LEU A 118 -12.31 9.25 22.35
CA LEU A 118 -11.08 8.47 22.54
C LEU A 118 -11.14 7.14 21.78
N TRP A 119 -12.30 6.48 21.77
CA TRP A 119 -12.54 5.24 21.03
C TRP A 119 -12.33 5.42 19.53
N HIS A 120 -12.99 6.42 18.93
CA HIS A 120 -12.84 6.72 17.51
C HIS A 120 -11.45 7.20 17.16
N HIS A 121 -10.82 7.99 18.02
CA HIS A 121 -9.46 8.48 17.81
C HIS A 121 -8.45 7.32 17.80
N ALA A 122 -8.48 6.44 18.80
CA ALA A 122 -7.58 5.29 18.89
C ALA A 122 -7.72 4.37 17.67
N LYS A 123 -8.95 4.02 17.29
CA LYS A 123 -9.23 3.22 16.09
C LYS A 123 -8.72 3.88 14.82
N ARG A 124 -9.02 5.16 14.62
CA ARG A 124 -8.65 5.90 13.41
C ARG A 124 -7.13 6.03 13.28
N THR A 125 -6.44 6.33 14.37
CA THR A 125 -4.97 6.41 14.41
C THR A 125 -4.33 5.08 14.05
N TRP A 126 -4.82 3.97 14.60
CA TRP A 126 -4.35 2.64 14.23
C TRP A 126 -4.64 2.33 12.75
N ILE A 127 -5.84 2.61 12.26
CA ILE A 127 -6.21 2.41 10.84
C ILE A 127 -5.22 3.16 9.92
N PHE A 128 -4.89 4.42 10.17
CA PHE A 128 -3.93 5.15 9.31
C PHE A 128 -2.54 4.52 9.24
N ARG A 129 -2.09 3.94 10.35
CA ARG A 129 -0.80 3.26 10.45
C ARG A 129 -0.79 1.88 9.80
N HIS A 130 -1.96 1.27 9.70
CA HIS A 130 -2.10 -0.12 9.27
C HIS A 130 -2.76 -0.29 7.90
N THR A 131 -3.26 0.78 7.24
CA THR A 131 -3.68 0.74 5.83
C THR A 131 -3.13 1.89 4.99
N TRP A 132 -2.72 1.57 3.76
CA TRP A 132 -2.27 2.56 2.77
C TRP A 132 -3.41 3.35 2.12
N PHE A 133 -4.67 3.00 2.40
CA PHE A 133 -5.83 3.49 1.63
C PHE A 133 -6.03 5.01 1.69
N PRO A 134 -5.74 5.68 2.83
CA PRO A 134 -5.76 7.14 2.90
C PRO A 134 -4.79 7.81 1.93
N ASN A 135 -3.68 7.17 1.61
CA ASN A 135 -2.64 7.67 0.72
C ASN A 135 -2.96 7.39 -0.76
N ARG A 136 -4.21 7.09 -1.14
CA ARG A 136 -4.55 6.79 -2.53
C ARG A 136 -4.40 7.97 -3.51
N GLY A 137 -4.28 9.21 -3.04
CA GLY A 137 -4.09 10.37 -3.93
C GLY A 137 -5.15 10.52 -5.03
N GLY A 138 -6.40 10.12 -4.76
CA GLY A 138 -7.50 10.13 -5.75
C GLY A 138 -7.64 8.85 -6.60
N SER A 139 -6.69 7.91 -6.51
CA SER A 139 -6.67 6.67 -7.29
C SER A 139 -7.65 5.59 -6.81
N ARG A 140 -7.74 4.50 -7.59
CA ARG A 140 -8.45 3.26 -7.26
C ARG A 140 -7.53 2.26 -6.53
N LEU A 141 -6.87 2.73 -5.47
CA LEU A 141 -6.03 1.88 -4.63
C LEU A 141 -6.92 0.93 -3.80
N PRO A 142 -6.62 -0.38 -3.70
CA PRO A 142 -7.39 -1.26 -2.82
C PRO A 142 -7.21 -0.85 -1.35
N SER A 143 -8.22 -1.03 -0.52
CA SER A 143 -8.11 -0.93 0.94
C SER A 143 -7.52 -2.21 1.49
N VAL A 144 -6.23 -2.16 1.84
CA VAL A 144 -5.46 -3.28 2.40
C VAL A 144 -4.91 -2.86 3.75
N TYR A 145 -5.13 -3.70 4.75
CA TYR A 145 -4.61 -3.61 6.10
C TYR A 145 -3.46 -4.58 6.30
N PHE A 146 -2.43 -4.16 7.02
CA PHE A 146 -1.26 -4.96 7.37
C PHE A 146 -1.11 -4.97 8.88
N ARG A 147 -1.20 -6.12 9.52
CA ARG A 147 -1.16 -6.26 10.98
C ARG A 147 -0.26 -7.40 11.40
N ARG A 148 0.64 -7.20 12.37
CA ARG A 148 1.42 -8.29 12.95
C ARG A 148 0.55 -9.16 13.86
N VAL A 149 0.65 -10.48 13.67
CA VAL A 149 0.07 -11.50 14.55
C VAL A 149 1.16 -12.53 14.84
N GLY A 150 1.81 -12.40 16.00
CA GLY A 150 2.98 -13.22 16.35
C GLY A 150 4.13 -13.04 15.35
N GLU A 151 4.54 -14.14 14.73
CA GLU A 151 5.60 -14.17 13.70
C GLU A 151 5.06 -14.10 12.26
N ASN A 152 3.79 -13.72 12.10
CA ASN A 152 3.16 -13.51 10.82
C ASN A 152 2.67 -12.07 10.66
N ILE A 153 2.48 -11.66 9.41
CA ILE A 153 1.73 -10.47 9.02
C ILE A 153 0.42 -10.94 8.40
N GLU A 154 -0.67 -10.52 9.02
CA GLU A 154 -2.00 -10.59 8.42
C GLU A 154 -2.14 -9.47 7.40
N ILE A 155 -2.63 -9.82 6.21
CA ILE A 155 -2.99 -8.91 5.14
C ILE A 155 -4.49 -9.06 4.91
N ALA A 156 -5.27 -8.06 5.30
CA ALA A 156 -6.72 -8.09 5.19
C ALA A 156 -7.20 -7.00 4.22
N TRP A 157 -8.22 -7.27 3.40
CA TRP A 157 -8.72 -6.29 2.44
C TRP A 157 -10.24 -6.33 2.34
N ASN A 158 -10.83 -5.17 2.09
CA ASN A 158 -12.26 -5.01 1.82
C ASN A 158 -12.50 -3.79 0.94
N ASN A 159 -12.88 -4.03 -0.30
CA ASN A 159 -13.07 -3.03 -1.35
C ASN A 159 -14.54 -2.87 -1.76
N ASN A 160 -15.48 -3.49 -1.04
CA ASN A 160 -16.90 -3.48 -1.43
C ASN A 160 -17.50 -2.06 -1.46
N PHE A 161 -16.89 -1.09 -0.77
CA PHE A 161 -17.31 0.30 -0.83
C PHE A 161 -17.13 0.95 -2.22
N TYR A 162 -16.39 0.32 -3.14
CA TYR A 162 -16.29 0.73 -4.54
C TYR A 162 -17.46 0.28 -5.42
N GLU A 163 -18.26 -0.71 -5.00
CA GLU A 163 -19.36 -1.27 -5.79
C GLU A 163 -20.39 -0.19 -6.14
N ASN A 164 -20.66 0.72 -5.20
CA ASN A 164 -21.53 1.88 -5.39
C ASN A 164 -21.03 2.89 -6.45
N LYS A 165 -19.82 2.67 -7.00
CA LYS A 165 -19.18 3.51 -8.02
C LYS A 165 -18.93 2.76 -9.34
N SER A 166 -19.62 1.64 -9.56
CA SER A 166 -19.46 0.79 -10.75
C SER A 166 -18.03 0.25 -10.93
N ILE A 167 -17.30 0.12 -9.83
CA ILE A 167 -15.95 -0.45 -9.78
C ILE A 167 -16.01 -1.69 -8.89
N GLU A 168 -15.64 -2.84 -9.43
CA GLU A 168 -15.64 -4.11 -8.71
C GLU A 168 -14.22 -4.67 -8.63
N PHE A 169 -13.63 -4.74 -7.44
CA PHE A 169 -12.33 -5.40 -7.29
C PHE A 169 -12.48 -6.92 -7.52
N VAL A 170 -11.61 -7.50 -8.37
CA VAL A 170 -11.65 -8.93 -8.72
C VAL A 170 -11.55 -9.81 -7.47
N HIS A 171 -10.79 -9.34 -6.48
CA HIS A 171 -10.73 -9.91 -5.15
C HIS A 171 -11.18 -8.85 -4.14
N SER A 172 -12.50 -8.65 -4.03
CA SER A 172 -13.09 -7.53 -3.29
C SER A 172 -12.85 -7.60 -1.79
N LYS A 173 -12.93 -8.79 -1.17
CA LYS A 173 -12.74 -8.97 0.27
C LYS A 173 -11.96 -10.25 0.58
N GLY A 174 -11.13 -10.22 1.62
CA GLY A 174 -10.44 -11.41 2.09
C GLY A 174 -9.36 -11.13 3.14
N VAL A 175 -8.71 -12.21 3.57
CA VAL A 175 -7.59 -12.19 4.52
C VAL A 175 -6.56 -13.20 4.04
N GLY A 176 -5.28 -12.85 4.17
CA GLY A 176 -4.12 -13.71 3.97
C GLY A 176 -3.15 -13.55 5.14
N VAL A 177 -2.31 -14.56 5.37
CA VAL A 177 -1.33 -14.56 6.46
C VAL A 177 0.02 -14.99 5.87
N ILE A 178 1.04 -14.16 6.04
CA ILE A 178 2.37 -14.36 5.48
C ILE A 178 3.40 -14.34 6.62
N PRO A 179 4.44 -15.20 6.62
CA PRO A 179 5.52 -15.10 7.59
C PRO A 179 6.13 -13.70 7.60
N LYS A 180 6.33 -13.12 8.79
CA LYS A 180 6.88 -11.76 8.93
C LYS A 180 8.22 -11.58 8.23
N LYS A 181 9.08 -12.61 8.27
CA LYS A 181 10.36 -12.62 7.57
C LYS A 181 10.20 -12.49 6.04
N GLU A 182 9.23 -13.20 5.47
CA GLU A 182 8.94 -13.16 4.03
C GLU A 182 8.35 -11.79 3.63
N PHE A 183 7.38 -11.29 4.40
CA PHE A 183 6.81 -9.95 4.21
C PHE A 183 7.90 -8.87 4.26
N LYS A 184 8.75 -8.88 5.30
CA LYS A 184 9.87 -7.94 5.45
C LYS A 184 10.80 -8.03 4.23
N GLY A 185 11.22 -9.22 3.83
CA GLY A 185 12.12 -9.40 2.69
C GLY A 185 11.57 -8.82 1.38
N VAL A 186 10.29 -9.10 1.07
CA VAL A 186 9.65 -8.61 -0.16
C VAL A 186 9.45 -7.10 -0.13
N VAL A 187 8.94 -6.54 0.97
CA VAL A 187 8.69 -5.10 1.07
C VAL A 187 9.99 -4.29 1.04
N PHE A 188 11.05 -4.73 1.74
CA PHE A 188 12.33 -4.03 1.72
C PHE A 188 12.99 -4.09 0.35
N ALA A 189 12.97 -5.26 -0.30
CA ALA A 189 13.51 -5.38 -1.66
C ALA A 189 12.73 -4.49 -2.64
N PHE A 190 11.41 -4.40 -2.51
CA PHE A 190 10.58 -3.48 -3.30
C PHE A 190 10.97 -2.02 -3.07
N LEU A 191 11.01 -1.58 -1.81
CA LEU A 191 11.30 -0.18 -1.47
C LEU A 191 12.71 0.22 -1.88
N ASN A 192 13.72 -0.60 -1.59
CA ASN A 192 15.10 -0.32 -2.01
C ASN A 192 15.20 -0.21 -3.54
N ASN A 193 14.63 -1.17 -4.27
CA ASN A 193 14.68 -1.18 -5.73
C ASN A 193 13.96 0.03 -6.33
N ILE A 194 12.74 0.35 -5.90
CA ILE A 194 12.00 1.48 -6.49
C ILE A 194 12.59 2.84 -6.11
N LEU A 195 13.14 3.00 -4.90
CA LEU A 195 13.83 4.22 -4.50
C LEU A 195 15.12 4.43 -5.31
N ASP A 196 15.84 3.35 -5.66
CA ASP A 196 17.00 3.40 -6.57
C ASP A 196 16.58 3.87 -7.98
N GLU A 197 15.52 3.27 -8.53
CA GLU A 197 15.01 3.64 -9.84
C GLU A 197 14.55 5.11 -9.90
N LEU A 198 13.92 5.61 -8.83
CA LEU A 198 13.48 7.01 -8.75
C LEU A 198 14.66 7.96 -8.63
N ASP A 199 15.66 7.66 -7.80
CA ASP A 199 16.84 8.51 -7.62
C ASP A 199 17.62 8.70 -8.94
N LEU A 200 17.72 7.63 -9.75
CA LEU A 200 18.33 7.68 -11.07
C LEU A 200 17.55 8.54 -12.09
N LYS A 201 16.22 8.61 -11.94
CA LYS A 201 15.33 9.34 -12.86
C LYS A 201 15.14 10.81 -12.50
N ILE A 202 15.30 11.17 -11.22
CA ILE A 202 15.10 12.55 -10.76
C ILE A 202 16.31 13.40 -11.12
N SER A 203 16.06 14.46 -11.88
CA SER A 203 17.07 15.46 -12.24
C SER A 203 17.61 16.18 -11.00
N GLU A 204 18.90 16.51 -11.00
CA GLU A 204 19.58 17.31 -9.97
C GLU A 204 18.91 18.66 -9.67
N ARG A 205 18.08 19.21 -10.57
CA ARG A 205 17.35 20.45 -10.28
C ARG A 205 16.25 20.30 -9.22
N PHE A 206 15.82 19.07 -8.92
CA PHE A 206 14.77 18.78 -7.93
C PHE A 206 15.39 18.36 -6.58
N GLN A 207 16.10 19.29 -5.95
CA GLN A 207 16.87 19.02 -4.73
C GLN A 207 16.00 18.57 -3.54
N GLU A 208 14.81 19.15 -3.36
CA GLU A 208 13.90 18.75 -2.28
C GLU A 208 13.39 17.32 -2.44
N ASP A 209 13.07 16.92 -3.68
CA ASP A 209 12.64 15.55 -3.97
C ASP A 209 13.76 14.54 -3.69
N LYS A 210 15.01 14.87 -4.05
CA LYS A 210 16.17 14.03 -3.72
C LYS A 210 16.35 13.90 -2.21
N LYS A 211 16.21 15.01 -1.48
CA LYS A 211 16.26 15.01 -0.02
C LYS A 211 15.16 14.12 0.57
N GLN A 212 13.93 14.21 0.07
CA GLN A 212 12.84 13.34 0.49
C GLN A 212 13.16 11.85 0.25
N LEU A 213 13.71 11.49 -0.91
CA LEU A 213 14.12 10.11 -1.17
C LEU A 213 15.22 9.63 -0.19
N ILE A 214 16.16 10.51 0.18
CA ILE A 214 17.20 10.21 1.18
C ILE A 214 16.56 9.95 2.55
N GLU A 215 15.65 10.82 2.99
CA GLU A 215 14.93 10.67 4.28
C GLU A 215 14.15 9.35 4.33
N LEU A 216 13.46 8.96 3.24
CA LEU A 216 12.75 7.69 3.17
C LEU A 216 13.71 6.48 3.26
N ARG A 217 14.88 6.56 2.62
CA ARG A 217 15.91 5.51 2.71
C ARG A 217 16.48 5.39 4.12
N GLU A 218 16.72 6.50 4.80
CA GLU A 218 17.19 6.49 6.18
C GLU A 218 16.18 5.82 7.11
N LYS A 219 14.89 6.13 6.97
CA LYS A 219 13.82 5.45 7.71
C LYS A 219 13.82 3.94 7.45
N LEU A 220 13.99 3.51 6.20
CA LEU A 220 14.05 2.08 5.85
C LEU A 220 15.26 1.38 6.50
N LYS A 221 16.45 1.99 6.45
CA LYS A 221 17.68 1.45 7.05
C LYS A 221 17.59 1.25 8.56
N LEU A 222 16.86 2.11 9.26
CA LEU A 222 16.63 1.97 10.71
C LEU A 222 15.80 0.72 11.08
N LEU A 223 15.16 0.08 10.09
CA LEU A 223 14.29 -1.07 10.28
C LEU A 223 14.90 -2.38 9.76
N GLU A 224 16.09 -2.35 9.13
CA GLU A 224 16.84 -3.51 8.64
C GLU A 224 17.42 -4.35 9.79
#